data_AF-A0A659PPM5-F1
#
_entry.id   AF-A0A659PPM5-F1
#
_cell.length_a   1.000
_cell.length_b   1.000
_cell.length_c   1.000
_cell.angle_alpha   90.00
_cell.angle_beta   90.00
_cell.angle_gamma   90.00
#
_symmetry.space_group_name_H-M   'P 1'
#
loop_
_entity.id
_entity.type
_entity.pdbx_description
1 polymer ?
#
loop_
_entity_poly.entity_id
_entity_poly.type
_entity_poly.pdbx_seq_one_letter_code
_entity_poly.pdbx_strand_id
1 'polypeptide(L)'
;PPAASPHSGEPPAGVCPAVPGPAGGGVVVEVGEGVASLKPGDHVIPLYTAECGECKFCKSGKTNLCQAVRATQGKGLMPDGTTRFSYNGEPVYHYMGTSTFSEYTVCAEISLAKVNPQAPLDKVCLLGCGVTTGIGAVHNTAKVKAGDTVAVFGLGGIGLAVIQGAVQAKA
;
A
#
# COMPACT_ATOMS: atom_id res chain seq x y z
N PRO A 1 9.04 -1.90 -14.06
CA PRO A 1 9.75 -0.73 -13.49
C PRO A 1 10.79 -1.20 -12.47
N PRO A 2 12.07 -0.88 -12.64
CA PRO A 2 13.09 -1.33 -11.69
C PRO A 2 12.75 -0.70 -10.34
N ALA A 3 12.55 -1.54 -9.32
CA ALA A 3 12.60 -1.08 -7.94
C ALA A 3 13.99 -0.46 -7.76
N ALA A 4 14.08 0.82 -7.41
CA ALA A 4 15.39 1.46 -7.32
C ALA A 4 16.23 0.69 -6.30
N SER A 5 17.46 0.38 -6.70
CA SER A 5 18.38 -0.36 -5.85
C SER A 5 18.75 0.51 -4.66
N PRO A 6 18.83 -0.04 -3.43
CA PRO A 6 19.23 0.73 -2.25
C PRO A 6 20.68 1.28 -2.34
N HIS A 7 21.43 0.93 -3.39
CA HIS A 7 22.81 1.35 -3.61
C HIS A 7 22.97 2.54 -4.56
N SER A 8 21.94 2.94 -5.33
CA SER A 8 22.09 4.01 -6.34
C SER A 8 21.87 5.42 -5.79
N GLY A 9 21.43 5.59 -4.53
CA GLY A 9 21.09 6.91 -3.97
C GLY A 9 19.92 7.60 -4.65
N GLU A 10 19.33 6.98 -5.67
CA GLU A 10 18.13 7.44 -6.35
C GLU A 10 16.90 7.11 -5.48
N PRO A 11 15.91 8.02 -5.42
CA PRO A 11 14.69 7.79 -4.64
C PRO A 11 14.05 6.45 -5.05
N PRO A 12 13.82 5.51 -4.09
CA PRO A 12 13.40 4.12 -4.36
C PRO A 12 12.13 3.97 -5.21
N ALA A 13 11.30 5.01 -5.24
CA ALA A 13 10.21 5.24 -6.18
C ALA A 13 9.67 6.65 -5.93
N GLY A 14 10.06 7.66 -6.72
CA GLY A 14 9.32 8.93 -6.69
C GLY A 14 10.10 10.16 -7.16
N VAL A 15 9.33 11.11 -7.65
CA VAL A 15 9.76 12.49 -7.88
C VAL A 15 9.98 13.17 -6.52
N CYS A 16 11.06 13.95 -6.37
CA CYS A 16 11.31 14.77 -5.19
C CYS A 16 11.04 16.25 -5.50
N PRO A 17 10.55 17.05 -4.53
CA PRO A 17 10.23 16.68 -3.14
C PRO A 17 8.90 15.92 -3.02
N ALA A 18 8.79 14.98 -2.08
CA ALA A 18 7.57 14.21 -1.85
C ALA A 18 7.28 14.00 -0.36
N VAL A 19 6.00 13.80 -0.03
CA VAL A 19 5.57 13.35 1.31
C VAL A 19 5.66 11.82 1.37
N PRO A 20 6.60 11.23 2.13
CA PRO A 20 6.78 9.77 2.18
C PRO A 20 5.70 9.06 2.99
N GLY A 21 5.88 7.75 3.19
CA GLY A 21 5.01 6.92 4.02
C GLY A 21 4.11 6.02 3.16
N PRO A 22 4.53 4.75 2.91
CA PRO A 22 3.75 3.79 2.13
C PRO A 22 2.70 3.03 2.95
N ALA A 23 2.68 3.20 4.27
CA ALA A 23 1.83 2.47 5.18
C ALA A 23 1.31 3.38 6.31
N GLY A 24 0.05 3.20 6.68
CA GLY A 24 -0.61 4.01 7.70
C GLY A 24 -2.02 3.49 7.99
N GLY A 25 -2.67 4.08 8.98
CA GLY A 25 -4.08 3.88 9.27
C GLY A 25 -4.68 5.25 9.59
N GLY A 26 -5.92 5.48 9.18
CA GLY A 26 -6.55 6.78 9.35
C GLY A 26 -8.07 6.68 9.39
N VAL A 27 -8.70 7.84 9.57
CA VAL A 27 -10.15 8.00 9.52
C VAL A 27 -10.47 8.94 8.37
N VAL A 28 -11.45 8.58 7.56
CA VAL A 28 -11.93 9.43 6.47
C VAL A 28 -12.54 10.68 7.06
N VAL A 29 -12.07 11.85 6.64
CA VAL A 29 -12.61 13.15 7.09
C VAL A 29 -13.55 13.78 6.06
N GLU A 30 -13.30 13.54 4.77
CA GLU A 30 -14.09 14.04 3.65
C GLU A 30 -13.97 13.07 2.46
N VAL A 31 -14.95 13.07 1.56
CA VAL A 31 -14.94 12.31 0.31
C VAL A 31 -15.24 13.23 -0.86
N GLY A 32 -14.58 12.98 -2.00
CA GLY A 32 -14.83 13.72 -3.24
C GLY A 32 -16.15 13.32 -3.92
N GLU A 33 -16.55 14.08 -4.92
CA GLU A 33 -17.73 13.77 -5.75
C GLU A 33 -17.60 12.38 -6.40
N GLY A 34 -18.69 11.62 -6.39
CA GLY A 34 -18.76 10.29 -7.01
C GLY A 34 -18.20 9.13 -6.17
N VAL A 35 -17.56 9.41 -5.03
CA VAL A 35 -17.13 8.38 -4.08
C VAL A 35 -18.36 7.69 -3.48
N ALA A 36 -18.42 6.36 -3.56
CA ALA A 36 -19.59 5.59 -3.13
C ALA A 36 -19.26 4.54 -2.06
N SER A 37 -18.00 4.10 -1.97
CA SER A 37 -17.57 3.02 -1.07
C SER A 37 -17.13 3.50 0.33
N LEU A 38 -16.94 4.81 0.50
CA LEU A 38 -16.42 5.43 1.72
C LEU A 38 -17.26 6.64 2.13
N LYS A 39 -17.22 6.96 3.42
CA LYS A 39 -17.84 8.17 3.99
C LYS A 39 -17.02 8.69 5.19
N PRO A 40 -17.21 9.97 5.58
CA PRO A 40 -16.60 10.51 6.80
C PRO A 40 -16.85 9.62 8.03
N GLY A 41 -15.81 9.43 8.84
CA GLY A 41 -15.80 8.56 10.02
C GLY A 41 -15.41 7.10 9.76
N ASP A 42 -15.30 6.67 8.50
CA ASP A 42 -14.83 5.31 8.21
C ASP A 42 -13.33 5.16 8.54
N HIS A 43 -12.99 4.08 9.23
CA HIS A 43 -11.59 3.71 9.47
C HIS A 43 -11.03 3.04 8.23
N VAL A 44 -9.84 3.45 7.79
CA VAL A 44 -9.25 3.02 6.53
C VAL A 44 -7.75 2.75 6.64
N ILE A 45 -7.27 1.87 5.76
CA ILE A 45 -5.85 1.64 5.50
C ILE A 45 -5.56 2.04 4.04
N PRO A 46 -4.64 2.99 3.79
CA PRO A 46 -4.15 3.29 2.44
C PRO A 46 -3.43 2.10 1.81
N LEU A 47 -3.70 1.88 0.53
CA LEU A 47 -3.16 0.79 -0.28
C LEU A 47 -2.29 1.36 -1.40
N TYR A 48 -0.98 1.13 -1.31
CA TYR A 48 -0.05 1.48 -2.39
C TYR A 48 -0.26 0.62 -3.65
N THR A 49 -0.93 -0.52 -3.53
CA THR A 49 -1.43 -1.28 -4.67
C THR A 49 -2.94 -1.19 -4.66
N ALA A 50 -3.47 -0.38 -5.57
CA ALA A 50 -4.91 -0.16 -5.72
C ALA A 50 -5.65 -1.45 -6.11
N GLU A 51 -6.97 -1.44 -5.98
CA GLU A 51 -7.86 -2.48 -6.47
C GLU A 51 -9.12 -1.85 -7.09
N CYS A 52 -9.11 -1.64 -8.41
CA CYS A 52 -10.27 -1.04 -9.10
C CYS A 52 -11.41 -2.03 -9.40
N GLY A 53 -11.20 -3.35 -9.25
CA GLY A 53 -12.19 -4.38 -9.53
C GLY A 53 -12.55 -4.60 -11.02
N GLU A 54 -12.22 -3.66 -11.90
CA GLU A 54 -12.72 -3.67 -13.28
C GLU A 54 -11.66 -3.95 -14.36
N CYS A 55 -10.38 -3.66 -14.10
CA CYS A 55 -9.32 -3.85 -15.09
C CYS A 55 -8.98 -5.34 -15.29
N LYS A 56 -8.33 -5.66 -16.41
CA LYS A 56 -7.91 -7.03 -16.76
C LYS A 56 -7.15 -7.74 -15.62
N PHE A 57 -6.33 -7.01 -14.87
CA PHE A 57 -5.50 -7.57 -13.80
C PHE A 57 -6.36 -7.93 -12.59
N CYS A 58 -7.20 -7.01 -12.11
CA CYS A 58 -8.14 -7.27 -11.01
C CYS A 58 -9.09 -8.44 -11.32
N LYS A 59 -9.58 -8.54 -12.57
CA LYS A 59 -10.48 -9.63 -12.98
C LYS A 59 -9.80 -10.97 -13.26
N SER A 60 -8.46 -11.03 -13.27
CA SER A 60 -7.74 -12.20 -13.78
C SER A 60 -7.71 -13.40 -12.82
N GLY A 61 -7.84 -13.16 -11.50
CA GLY A 61 -7.57 -14.16 -10.46
C GLY A 61 -6.11 -14.63 -10.37
N LYS A 62 -5.20 -14.04 -11.15
CA LYS A 62 -3.78 -14.45 -11.25
C LYS A 62 -2.81 -13.47 -10.59
N THR A 63 -3.23 -12.23 -10.38
CA THR A 63 -2.36 -11.15 -9.88
C THR A 63 -3.18 -10.10 -9.14
N ASN A 64 -2.54 -9.42 -8.20
CA ASN A 64 -3.06 -8.25 -7.48
C ASN A 64 -2.54 -6.92 -8.06
N LEU A 65 -1.78 -6.93 -9.16
CA LEU A 65 -1.12 -5.74 -9.71
C LEU A 65 -2.09 -4.89 -10.56
N CYS A 66 -3.03 -4.23 -9.90
CA CYS A 66 -3.95 -3.29 -10.54
C CYS A 66 -3.20 -2.23 -11.37
N GLN A 67 -3.76 -1.89 -12.52
CA GLN A 67 -3.18 -0.95 -13.49
C GLN A 67 -3.78 0.46 -13.40
N ALA A 68 -4.91 0.65 -12.72
CA ALA A 68 -5.70 1.89 -12.76
C ALA A 68 -4.92 3.14 -12.31
N VAL A 69 -4.01 3.00 -11.33
CA VAL A 69 -3.21 4.11 -10.80
C VAL A 69 -1.77 4.13 -11.30
N ARG A 70 -1.33 3.11 -12.07
CA ARG A 70 0.11 2.87 -12.32
C ARG A 70 0.75 3.93 -13.21
N ALA A 71 -0.02 4.57 -14.09
CA ALA A 71 0.49 5.60 -15.00
C ALA A 71 0.90 6.91 -14.27
N THR A 72 0.26 7.22 -13.14
CA THR A 72 0.47 8.47 -12.39
C THR A 72 1.18 8.25 -11.06
N GLN A 73 0.97 7.10 -10.40
CA GLN A 73 1.53 6.79 -9.09
C GLN A 73 3.07 6.86 -9.07
N GLY A 74 3.74 6.35 -10.11
CA GLY A 74 5.20 6.43 -10.22
C GLY A 74 5.74 7.84 -10.46
N LYS A 75 4.89 8.76 -10.91
CA LYS A 75 5.20 10.19 -11.10
C LYS A 75 4.85 11.03 -9.87
N GLY A 76 4.34 10.41 -8.81
CA GLY A 76 3.92 11.09 -7.59
C GLY A 76 2.67 11.96 -7.76
N LEU A 77 1.78 11.57 -8.67
CA LEU A 77 0.55 12.29 -9.02
C LEU A 77 -0.68 11.44 -8.74
N MET A 78 -1.80 12.10 -8.47
CA MET A 78 -3.13 11.49 -8.41
C MET A 78 -3.58 11.01 -9.80
N PRO A 79 -4.64 10.19 -9.92
CA PRO A 79 -5.13 9.71 -11.22
C PRO A 79 -5.45 10.81 -12.23
N ASP A 80 -5.76 12.03 -11.78
CA ASP A 80 -6.00 13.22 -12.61
C ASP A 80 -4.70 13.92 -13.09
N GLY A 81 -3.53 13.38 -12.75
CA GLY A 81 -2.23 13.94 -13.16
C GLY A 81 -1.77 15.15 -12.34
N THR A 82 -2.38 15.44 -11.19
CA THR A 82 -2.00 16.57 -10.32
C THR A 82 -1.56 16.09 -8.92
N THR A 83 -0.93 16.98 -8.15
CA THR A 83 -0.63 16.74 -6.73
C THR A 83 -1.63 17.46 -5.83
N ARG A 84 -1.74 17.02 -4.57
CA ARG A 84 -2.56 17.65 -3.52
C ARG A 84 -1.73 18.33 -2.45
N PHE A 85 -0.40 18.17 -2.49
CA PHE A 85 0.51 18.78 -1.55
C PHE A 85 1.25 19.94 -2.18
N SER A 86 1.44 20.98 -1.38
CA SER A 86 2.32 22.10 -1.70
C SER A 86 3.02 22.57 -0.43
N TYR A 87 4.19 23.18 -0.59
CA TYR A 87 4.93 23.79 0.49
C TYR A 87 5.57 25.08 -0.02
N ASN A 88 5.29 26.21 0.65
CA ASN A 88 5.73 27.55 0.23
C ASN A 88 5.36 27.90 -1.22
N GLY A 89 4.18 27.46 -1.68
CA GLY A 89 3.69 27.71 -3.05
C GLY A 89 4.24 26.75 -4.11
N GLU A 90 5.25 25.93 -3.78
CA GLU A 90 5.82 24.94 -4.68
C GLU A 90 5.14 23.57 -4.52
N PRO A 91 4.99 22.79 -5.60
CA PRO A 91 4.37 21.48 -5.54
C PRO A 91 5.24 20.48 -4.76
N VAL A 92 4.59 19.68 -3.92
CA VAL A 92 5.18 18.50 -3.27
C VAL A 92 4.44 17.28 -3.79
N TYR A 93 5.15 16.20 -4.12
CA TYR A 93 4.56 15.04 -4.78
C TYR A 93 4.08 13.98 -3.79
N HIS A 94 3.15 13.14 -4.27
CA HIS A 94 2.69 11.97 -3.54
C HIS A 94 3.72 10.85 -3.58
N TYR A 95 3.80 10.07 -2.50
CA TYR A 95 4.61 8.86 -2.43
C TYR A 95 3.72 7.63 -2.50
N MET A 96 3.87 6.86 -3.58
CA MET A 96 3.12 5.63 -3.84
C MET A 96 1.59 5.79 -3.74
N GLY A 97 1.06 7.01 -3.92
CA GLY A 97 -0.36 7.33 -3.81
C GLY A 97 -0.94 7.20 -2.40
N THR A 98 -0.10 7.32 -1.36
CA THR A 98 -0.49 7.15 0.05
C THR A 98 -0.04 8.31 0.94
N SER A 99 1.26 8.65 0.93
CA SER A 99 1.82 9.83 1.62
C SER A 99 1.42 9.94 3.10
N THR A 100 1.60 8.85 3.84
CA THR A 100 1.10 8.71 5.22
C THR A 100 1.94 9.44 6.28
N PHE A 101 3.01 10.13 5.92
CA PHE A 101 3.78 10.99 6.84
C PHE A 101 3.24 12.42 6.92
N SER A 102 1.99 12.64 6.52
CA SER A 102 1.24 13.88 6.74
C SER A 102 0.04 13.59 7.65
N GLU A 103 -0.35 14.57 8.47
CA GLU A 103 -1.55 14.47 9.32
C GLU A 103 -2.84 14.27 8.49
N TYR A 104 -2.84 14.80 7.27
CA TYR A 104 -3.90 14.62 6.28
C TYR A 104 -3.30 14.22 4.93
N THR A 105 -3.90 13.26 4.26
CA THR A 105 -3.52 12.84 2.91
C THR A 105 -4.76 12.61 2.05
N VAL A 106 -4.60 12.74 0.74
CA VAL A 106 -5.66 12.49 -0.24
C VAL A 106 -5.28 11.26 -1.03
N CYS A 107 -6.08 10.21 -0.93
CA CYS A 107 -5.90 8.96 -1.67
C CYS A 107 -7.00 8.79 -2.72
N ALA A 108 -6.72 8.01 -3.76
CA ALA A 108 -7.78 7.55 -4.66
C ALA A 108 -8.70 6.57 -3.89
N GLU A 109 -10.01 6.58 -4.18
CA GLU A 109 -10.98 5.69 -3.53
C GLU A 109 -10.55 4.21 -3.64
N ILE A 110 -10.12 3.80 -4.84
CA ILE A 110 -9.61 2.45 -5.13
C ILE A 110 -8.26 2.12 -4.46
N SER A 111 -7.66 3.07 -3.75
CA SER A 111 -6.43 2.94 -2.98
C SER A 111 -6.70 3.02 -1.47
N LEU A 112 -7.94 2.81 -1.02
CA LEU A 112 -8.32 2.78 0.39
C LEU A 112 -9.12 1.51 0.68
N ALA A 113 -8.72 0.77 1.72
CA ALA A 113 -9.51 -0.31 2.27
C ALA A 113 -10.19 0.15 3.56
N LYS A 114 -11.52 0.06 3.62
CA LYS A 114 -12.28 0.21 4.86
C LYS A 114 -12.00 -0.95 5.80
N VAL A 115 -11.76 -0.64 7.08
CA VAL A 115 -11.49 -1.62 8.13
C VAL A 115 -12.46 -1.49 9.30
N ASN A 116 -12.46 -2.49 10.17
CA ASN A 116 -13.30 -2.48 11.37
C ASN A 116 -12.93 -1.28 12.27
N PRO A 117 -13.90 -0.41 12.65
CA PRO A 117 -13.63 0.76 13.48
C PRO A 117 -13.13 0.42 14.90
N GLN A 118 -13.37 -0.80 15.39
CA GLN A 118 -12.83 -1.28 16.67
C GLN A 118 -11.37 -1.73 16.57
N ALA A 119 -10.82 -1.85 15.35
CA ALA A 119 -9.43 -2.24 15.16
C ALA A 119 -8.49 -1.06 15.52
N PRO A 120 -7.51 -1.28 16.41
CA PRO A 120 -6.56 -0.23 16.80
C PRO A 120 -5.66 0.16 15.63
N LEU A 121 -5.84 1.38 15.10
CA LEU A 121 -5.16 1.89 13.89
C LEU A 121 -3.64 1.95 14.03
N ASP A 122 -3.12 2.17 15.23
CA ASP A 122 -1.70 2.15 15.57
C ASP A 122 -1.05 0.76 15.42
N LYS A 123 -1.86 -0.30 15.36
CA LYS A 123 -1.40 -1.68 15.14
C LYS A 123 -1.71 -2.17 13.74
N VAL A 124 -2.96 -1.98 13.29
CA VAL A 124 -3.43 -2.56 12.02
C VAL A 124 -2.89 -1.83 10.80
N CYS A 125 -2.31 -0.64 10.95
CA CYS A 125 -1.56 0.05 9.89
C CYS A 125 -0.47 -0.82 9.25
N LEU A 126 0.11 -1.77 10.00
CA LEU A 126 1.11 -2.72 9.51
C LEU A 126 0.56 -3.69 8.45
N LEU A 127 -0.76 -3.87 8.39
CA LEU A 127 -1.44 -4.67 7.37
C LEU A 127 -1.43 -3.98 6.00
N GLY A 128 -1.18 -2.67 5.92
CA GLY A 128 -1.06 -1.95 4.65
C GLY A 128 0.22 -2.27 3.88
N CYS A 129 1.21 -2.90 4.52
CA CYS A 129 2.48 -3.25 3.89
C CYS A 129 3.10 -4.52 4.47
N GLY A 130 3.90 -4.40 5.55
CA GLY A 130 4.89 -5.42 5.89
C GLY A 130 4.29 -6.77 6.29
N VAL A 131 3.22 -6.77 7.10
CA VAL A 131 2.63 -8.01 7.62
C VAL A 131 1.94 -8.81 6.51
N THR A 132 1.11 -8.14 5.71
CA THR A 132 0.39 -8.79 4.60
C THR A 132 1.35 -9.23 3.49
N THR A 133 2.43 -8.48 3.25
CA THR A 133 3.48 -8.88 2.30
C THR A 133 4.14 -10.19 2.73
N GLY A 134 4.58 -10.29 3.99
CA GLY A 134 5.27 -11.49 4.48
C GLY A 134 4.35 -12.72 4.54
N ILE A 135 3.16 -12.58 5.13
CA ILE A 135 2.18 -13.69 5.21
C ILE A 135 1.71 -14.09 3.80
N GLY A 136 1.44 -13.12 2.93
CA GLY A 136 1.03 -13.36 1.56
C GLY A 136 2.09 -14.06 0.71
N ALA A 137 3.37 -13.77 0.94
CA ALA A 137 4.47 -14.47 0.25
C ALA A 137 4.43 -15.99 0.54
N VAL A 138 4.10 -16.39 1.77
CA VAL A 138 3.98 -17.80 2.15
C VAL A 138 2.75 -18.45 1.52
N HIS A 139 1.56 -17.90 1.75
CA HIS A 139 0.31 -18.57 1.39
C HIS A 139 -0.08 -18.39 -0.08
N ASN A 140 0.16 -17.22 -0.66
CA ASN A 140 -0.32 -16.89 -2.01
C ASN A 140 0.75 -17.12 -3.08
N THR A 141 2.01 -16.76 -2.79
CA THR A 141 3.11 -16.84 -3.77
C THR A 141 3.83 -18.18 -3.73
N ALA A 142 4.45 -18.52 -2.60
CA ALA A 142 5.21 -19.76 -2.43
C ALA A 142 4.29 -20.98 -2.26
N LYS A 143 3.10 -20.78 -1.69
CA LYS A 143 2.10 -21.83 -1.41
C LYS A 143 2.70 -22.96 -0.57
N VAL A 144 3.38 -22.57 0.50
CA VAL A 144 4.03 -23.49 1.45
C VAL A 144 3.01 -24.49 2.00
N LYS A 145 3.42 -25.75 2.11
CA LYS A 145 2.62 -26.86 2.60
C LYS A 145 3.12 -27.33 3.96
N ALA A 146 2.26 -28.07 4.66
CA ALA A 146 2.63 -28.63 5.95
C ALA A 146 3.82 -29.60 5.82
N GLY A 147 4.84 -29.44 6.67
CA GLY A 147 6.08 -30.21 6.67
C GLY A 147 7.18 -29.70 5.72
N ASP A 148 6.95 -28.61 4.99
CA ASP A 148 7.98 -27.98 4.16
C ASP A 148 9.06 -27.32 5.04
N THR A 149 10.34 -27.44 4.67
CA THR A 149 11.41 -26.67 5.33
C THR A 149 11.57 -25.29 4.67
N VAL A 150 11.42 -24.22 5.44
CA VAL A 150 11.48 -22.82 4.95
C VAL A 150 12.75 -22.13 5.44
N ALA A 151 13.50 -21.50 4.53
CA ALA A 151 14.61 -20.62 4.83
C ALA A 151 14.23 -19.15 4.58
N VAL A 152 14.44 -18.28 5.57
CA VAL A 152 14.12 -16.85 5.48
C VAL A 152 15.40 -16.02 5.56
N PHE A 153 15.69 -15.26 4.51
CA PHE A 153 16.85 -14.37 4.44
C PHE A 153 16.42 -12.93 4.77
N GLY A 154 16.86 -12.45 5.95
CA GLY A 154 16.51 -11.14 6.49
C GLY A 154 15.38 -11.21 7.53
N LEU A 155 15.66 -10.72 8.75
CA LEU A 155 14.78 -10.84 9.92
C LEU A 155 14.19 -9.48 10.36
N GLY A 156 13.92 -8.59 9.38
CA GLY A 156 13.14 -7.37 9.60
C GLY A 156 11.63 -7.67 9.69
N GLY A 157 10.80 -6.62 9.74
CA GLY A 157 9.34 -6.78 9.92
C GLY A 157 8.66 -7.72 8.90
N ILE A 158 9.03 -7.64 7.61
CA ILE A 158 8.51 -8.54 6.57
C ILE A 158 9.00 -9.98 6.80
N GLY A 159 10.28 -10.17 7.10
CA GLY A 159 10.86 -11.50 7.34
C GLY A 159 10.22 -12.20 8.55
N LEU A 160 9.97 -11.46 9.62
CA LEU A 160 9.22 -11.98 10.77
C LEU A 160 7.77 -12.35 10.40
N ALA A 161 7.11 -11.58 9.54
CA ALA A 161 5.78 -11.92 9.02
C ALA A 161 5.80 -13.17 8.11
N VAL A 162 6.87 -13.39 7.34
CA VAL A 162 7.09 -14.66 6.60
C VAL A 162 7.19 -15.84 7.58
N ILE A 163 7.98 -15.70 8.66
CA ILE A 163 8.09 -16.77 9.67
C ILE A 163 6.72 -17.07 10.29
N GLN A 164 5.95 -16.05 10.65
CA GLN A 164 4.57 -16.23 11.15
C GLN A 164 3.67 -16.94 10.13
N GLY A 165 3.77 -16.57 8.84
CA GLY A 165 3.07 -17.25 7.77
C GLY A 165 3.46 -18.72 7.64
N ALA A 166 4.75 -19.04 7.75
CA ALA A 166 5.26 -20.42 7.68
C ALA A 166 4.73 -21.29 8.84
N VAL A 167 4.71 -20.73 10.06
CA VAL A 167 4.09 -21.40 11.23
C VAL A 167 2.60 -21.66 10.98
N GLN A 168 1.86 -20.69 10.42
CA GLN A 168 0.44 -20.88 10.07
C GLN A 168 0.24 -21.98 9.01
N ALA A 169 1.17 -22.12 8.06
CA ALA A 169 1.17 -23.16 7.05
C ALA A 169 1.58 -24.55 7.59
N LYS A 170 2.04 -24.62 8.86
CA LYS A 170 2.58 -25.83 9.51
C LYS A 170 3.78 -26.41 8.78
N ALA A 171 4.59 -25.52 8.20
CA ALA A 171 5.90 -25.85 7.64
C ALA A 171 6.75 -26.60 8.68
#